data_AF-A0AAD6ZV93-F1
#
_entry.id   AF-A0AAD6ZV93-F1
#
_cell.length_a   1.000
_cell.length_b   1.000
_cell.length_c   1.000
_cell.angle_alpha   90.00
_cell.angle_beta   90.00
_cell.angle_gamma   90.00
#
_symmetry.space_group_name_H-M   'P 1'
#
loop_
_entity.id
_entity.type
_entity.pdbx_description
1 polymer ?
#
loop_
_entity_poly.entity_id
_entity_poly.type
_entity_poly.pdbx_seq_one_letter_code
_entity_poly.pdbx_strand_id
1 'polypeptide(L)'
;RSMVVAHLTTQAQNKNLGIACIYLNHKETEVLTVSNLLSGLWRQLVFGKDLSSEVKELYKQHTEKGTRPSLDTIHLALCAAITQFSKVYIVVDAVDE
;
A
#
# COMPACT_ATOMS: atom_id res chain seq x y z
N ARG A 1 3.96 -4.63 -17.09
CA ARG A 1 2.58 -4.38 -16.58
C ARG A 1 1.92 -5.74 -16.39
N SER A 2 1.59 -6.15 -15.16
CA SER A 2 1.00 -7.47 -14.89
C SER A 2 -0.47 -7.53 -15.36
N MET A 3 -0.83 -8.58 -16.11
CA MET A 3 -2.19 -8.82 -16.61
C MET A 3 -3.20 -9.03 -15.46
N VAL A 4 -2.75 -9.62 -14.36
CA VAL A 4 -3.56 -9.83 -13.15
C VAL A 4 -3.96 -8.48 -12.52
N VAL A 5 -3.00 -7.55 -12.44
CA VAL A 5 -3.25 -6.20 -11.90
C VAL A 5 -4.23 -5.44 -12.79
N ALA A 6 -4.09 -5.54 -14.12
CA ALA A 6 -5.03 -4.92 -15.05
C ALA A 6 -6.45 -5.48 -14.89
N HIS A 7 -6.59 -6.80 -14.82
CA HIS A 7 -7.89 -7.45 -14.64
C HIS A 7 -8.57 -7.08 -13.31
N LEU A 8 -7.82 -7.09 -12.20
CA LEU A 8 -8.34 -6.68 -10.89
C LEU A 8 -8.74 -5.20 -10.89
N THR A 9 -7.95 -4.33 -11.53
CA THR A 9 -8.24 -2.89 -11.62
C THR A 9 -9.55 -2.62 -12.36
N THR A 10 -9.81 -3.35 -13.46
CA THR A 10 -11.09 -3.26 -14.17
C THR A 10 -12.27 -3.72 -13.31
N GLN A 11 -12.10 -4.77 -12.49
CA GLN A 11 -13.16 -5.21 -11.56
C GLN A 11 -13.40 -4.21 -10.41
N ALA A 12 -12.37 -3.47 -9.99
CA ALA A 12 -12.46 -2.48 -8.92
C ALA A 12 -13.16 -1.17 -9.34
N GLN A 13 -13.36 -0.91 -10.64
CA GLN A 13 -14.05 0.31 -11.08
C GLN A 13 -15.51 0.41 -10.61
N ASN A 14 -16.16 -0.74 -10.36
CA ASN A 14 -17.58 -0.80 -9.95
C ASN A 14 -17.79 -1.39 -8.55
N LYS A 15 -16.71 -1.64 -7.79
CA LYS A 15 -16.76 -2.26 -6.47
C LYS A 15 -15.78 -1.58 -5.52
N ASN A 16 -16.11 -1.48 -4.24
CA ASN A 16 -15.21 -0.92 -3.24
C ASN A 16 -14.08 -1.92 -2.88
N LEU A 17 -13.18 -2.18 -3.83
CA LEU A 17 -12.07 -3.12 -3.75
C LEU A 17 -10.74 -2.39 -3.65
N GLY A 18 -9.88 -2.84 -2.74
CA GLY A 18 -8.51 -2.37 -2.62
C GLY A 18 -7.56 -3.31 -3.38
N ILE A 19 -6.61 -2.75 -4.12
CA ILE A 19 -5.60 -3.53 -4.83
C ILE A 19 -4.24 -2.92 -4.52
N ALA A 20 -3.32 -3.75 -4.04
CA ALA A 20 -1.94 -3.37 -3.81
C ALA A 20 -1.00 -4.46 -4.32
N CYS A 21 0.19 -4.07 -4.76
CA CYS A 21 1.19 -4.97 -5.30
C CYS A 21 2.49 -4.88 -4.50
N ILE A 22 3.12 -6.03 -4.28
CA ILE A 22 4.49 -6.16 -3.80
C ILE A 22 5.30 -6.76 -4.95
N TYR A 23 6.32 -6.02 -5.39
CA TYR A 23 7.30 -6.51 -6.35
C TYR A 23 8.57 -6.85 -5.58
N LEU A 24 8.93 -8.12 -5.55
CA LEU A 24 10.16 -8.61 -4.92
C LEU A 24 11.22 -8.72 -6.02
N ASN A 25 12.25 -7.88 -5.94
CA ASN A 25 13.47 -8.01 -6.73
C ASN A 25 14.58 -8.54 -5.82
N HIS A 26 15.03 -9.76 -6.05
CA HIS A 26 16.05 -10.42 -5.22
C HIS A 26 17.41 -9.68 -5.23
N LYS A 27 17.65 -8.81 -6.23
CA LYS A 27 18.87 -7.99 -6.35
C LYS A 27 18.85 -6.77 -5.42
N GLU A 28 17.73 -6.45 -4.80
CA GLU A 28 17.52 -5.25 -3.97
C GLU A 28 17.07 -5.61 -2.53
N THR A 29 17.66 -6.66 -1.94
CA THR A 29 17.31 -7.12 -0.59
C THR A 29 17.48 -6.06 0.51
N GLU A 30 18.40 -5.11 0.36
CA GLU A 30 18.55 -3.99 1.31
C GLU A 30 17.36 -3.01 1.28
N VAL A 31 16.65 -2.91 0.15
CA VAL A 31 15.48 -2.06 -0.03
C VAL A 31 14.19 -2.78 0.42
N LEU A 32 14.20 -4.10 0.56
CA LEU A 32 13.05 -4.91 0.96
C LEU A 32 12.89 -5.03 2.49
N THR A 33 12.90 -3.91 3.22
CA THR A 33 12.53 -3.91 4.65
C THR A 33 11.02 -4.06 4.84
N VAL A 34 10.59 -4.71 5.92
CA VAL A 34 9.15 -4.84 6.27
C VAL A 34 8.46 -3.48 6.30
N SER A 35 9.14 -2.45 6.83
CA SER A 35 8.62 -1.07 6.83
C SER A 35 8.43 -0.51 5.42
N ASN A 36 9.37 -0.75 4.48
CA ASN A 36 9.23 -0.33 3.08
C ASN A 36 8.05 -1.03 2.42
N LEU A 37 7.89 -2.32 2.64
CA LEU A 37 6.79 -3.13 2.09
C LEU A 37 5.43 -2.64 2.59
N LEU A 38 5.25 -2.52 3.91
CA LEU A 38 3.97 -2.06 4.48
C LEU A 38 3.66 -0.61 4.09
N SER A 39 4.68 0.26 4.03
CA SER A 39 4.51 1.64 3.56
C SER A 39 4.09 1.68 2.08
N GLY A 40 4.65 0.81 1.25
CA GLY A 40 4.29 0.67 -0.16
C GLY A 40 2.87 0.16 -0.36
N LEU A 41 2.44 -0.81 0.43
CA LEU A 41 1.05 -1.31 0.43
C LEU A 41 0.08 -0.21 0.85
N TRP A 42 0.35 0.44 1.96
CA TRP A 42 -0.48 1.53 2.47
C TRP A 42 -0.60 2.63 1.42
N ARG A 43 0.52 3.11 0.88
CA ARG A 43 0.54 4.12 -0.20
C ARG A 43 -0.36 3.72 -1.35
N GLN A 44 -0.28 2.48 -1.85
CA GLN A 44 -1.09 2.03 -2.99
C GLN A 44 -2.58 2.00 -2.69
N LEU A 45 -2.99 1.58 -1.49
CA LEU A 45 -4.39 1.53 -1.10
C LEU A 45 -5.00 2.93 -0.93
N VAL A 46 -4.19 3.89 -0.51
CA VAL A 46 -4.65 5.25 -0.24
C VAL A 46 -4.50 6.22 -1.41
N PHE A 47 -3.64 5.88 -2.39
CA PHE A 47 -3.34 6.76 -3.53
C PHE A 47 -4.56 6.92 -4.45
N GLY A 48 -5.00 8.15 -4.67
CA GLY A 48 -6.15 8.46 -5.54
C GLY A 48 -7.52 8.24 -4.89
N LYS A 49 -7.57 7.99 -3.57
CA LYS A 49 -8.81 7.93 -2.78
C LYS A 49 -8.92 9.15 -1.88
N ASP A 50 -10.16 9.52 -1.56
CA ASP A 50 -10.40 10.59 -0.60
C ASP A 50 -10.13 10.04 0.80
N LEU A 51 -8.89 10.23 1.25
CA LEU A 51 -8.43 9.75 2.54
C LEU A 51 -9.14 10.46 3.68
N SER A 52 -9.41 9.72 4.77
CA SER A 52 -9.88 10.31 6.01
C SER A 52 -8.83 11.31 6.53
N SER A 53 -9.31 12.34 7.23
CA SER A 53 -8.49 13.43 7.76
C SER A 53 -7.33 12.92 8.60
N GLU A 54 -7.54 11.85 9.39
CA GLU A 54 -6.50 11.29 10.27
C GLU A 54 -5.31 10.74 9.47
N VAL A 55 -5.57 10.11 8.33
CA VAL A 55 -4.53 9.48 7.49
C VAL A 55 -3.72 10.55 6.75
N LYS A 56 -4.40 11.61 6.27
CA LYS A 56 -3.75 12.79 5.65
C LYS A 56 -2.87 13.52 6.68
N GLU A 57 -3.35 13.66 7.91
CA GLU A 57 -2.63 14.35 8.98
C GLU A 57 -1.41 13.56 9.46
N LEU A 58 -1.53 12.23 9.58
CA LEU A 58 -0.41 11.35 9.89
C LEU A 58 0.69 11.42 8.81
N TYR A 59 0.30 11.36 7.53
CA TYR A 59 1.23 11.52 6.40
C TYR A 59 1.92 12.89 6.43
N LYS A 60 1.14 13.97 6.65
CA LYS A 60 1.65 15.34 6.74
C LYS A 60 2.65 15.50 7.90
N GLN A 61 2.30 15.03 9.10
CA GLN A 61 3.17 15.15 10.29
C GLN A 61 4.53 14.48 10.10
N HIS A 62 4.56 13.28 9.50
CA HIS A 62 5.82 12.57 9.27
C HIS A 62 6.63 13.18 8.12
N THR A 63 5.96 13.65 7.06
CA THR A 63 6.60 14.35 5.94
C THR A 63 7.22 15.68 6.38
N GLU A 64 6.49 16.48 7.17
CA GLU A 64 6.97 17.79 7.68
C GLU A 64 8.12 17.66 8.67
N LYS A 65 8.13 16.60 9.50
CA LYS A 65 9.22 16.35 10.45
C LYS A 65 10.43 15.68 9.83
N GLY A 66 10.38 15.28 8.55
CA GLY A 66 11.43 14.47 7.92
C GLY A 66 11.66 13.13 8.63
N THR A 67 10.68 12.67 9.39
CA THR A 67 10.79 11.43 10.18
C THR A 67 9.99 10.33 9.52
N ARG A 68 10.51 9.12 9.61
CA ARG A 68 9.80 7.95 9.11
C ARG A 68 8.79 7.47 10.16
N PRO A 69 7.53 7.16 9.80
CA PRO A 69 6.60 6.55 10.75
C PRO A 69 7.15 5.21 11.24
N SER A 70 6.90 4.87 12.51
CA SER A 70 7.28 3.57 13.06
C SER A 70 6.53 2.44 12.36
N LEU A 71 7.04 1.21 12.49
CA LEU A 71 6.37 0.03 11.94
C LEU A 71 4.95 -0.14 12.49
N ASP A 72 4.74 0.11 13.78
CA ASP A 72 3.43 0.04 14.43
C ASP A 72 2.45 1.07 13.89
N THR A 73 2.93 2.30 13.67
CA THR A 73 2.13 3.38 13.07
C THR A 73 1.71 3.03 11.64
N ILE A 74 2.63 2.47 10.85
CA ILE A 74 2.34 2.01 9.48
C ILE A 74 1.33 0.85 9.51
N HIS A 75 1.50 -0.10 10.43
CA HIS A 75 0.60 -1.24 10.59
C HIS A 75 -0.82 -0.79 10.93
N LEU A 76 -0.98 0.11 11.92
CA LEU A 76 -2.29 0.67 12.29
C LEU A 76 -2.94 1.43 11.13
N ALA A 77 -2.17 2.27 10.43
CA ALA A 77 -2.67 3.02 9.27
C ALA A 77 -3.09 2.10 8.12
N LEU A 78 -2.35 1.02 7.88
CA LEU A 78 -2.68 0.01 6.88
C LEU A 78 -3.96 -0.75 7.26
N CYS A 79 -4.10 -1.17 8.52
CA CYS A 79 -5.32 -1.80 9.01
C CYS A 79 -6.55 -0.88 8.84
N ALA A 80 -6.42 0.39 9.22
CA ALA A 80 -7.48 1.38 9.06
C ALA A 80 -7.85 1.64 7.59
N ALA A 81 -6.87 1.58 6.68
CA ALA A 81 -7.15 1.68 5.25
C ALA A 81 -7.86 0.43 4.71
N ILE A 82 -7.44 -0.77 5.13
CA ILE A 82 -8.03 -2.05 4.68
C ILE A 82 -9.51 -2.16 5.06
N THR A 83 -9.91 -1.70 6.25
CA THR A 83 -11.31 -1.74 6.70
C THR A 83 -12.25 -0.87 5.88
N GLN A 84 -11.73 0.09 5.11
CA GLN A 84 -12.52 0.91 4.20
C GLN A 84 -12.90 0.16 2.92
N PHE A 85 -12.31 -1.00 2.64
CA PHE A 85 -12.61 -1.80 1.45
C PHE A 85 -13.46 -3.01 1.82
N SER A 86 -14.36 -3.39 0.91
CA SER A 86 -15.12 -4.64 1.03
C SER A 86 -14.21 -5.88 0.91
N LYS A 87 -13.12 -5.75 0.15
CA LYS A 87 -12.10 -6.77 -0.03
C LYS A 87 -10.81 -6.13 -0.54
N VAL A 88 -9.67 -6.63 -0.08
CA VAL A 88 -8.36 -6.19 -0.54
C VAL A 88 -7.63 -7.36 -1.19
N TYR A 89 -7.05 -7.12 -2.37
CA TYR A 89 -6.16 -8.05 -3.06
C TYR A 89 -4.72 -7.56 -2.95
N ILE A 90 -3.84 -8.38 -2.38
CA ILE A 90 -2.40 -8.15 -2.37
C ILE A 90 -1.77 -9.08 -3.39
N VAL A 91 -1.24 -8.53 -4.47
CA VAL A 91 -0.53 -9.28 -5.50
C VAL A 91 0.95 -9.28 -5.13
N VAL A 92 1.55 -10.46 -4.95
CA VAL A 92 2.98 -10.60 -4.72
C VAL A 92 3.60 -11.16 -6.00
N ASP A 93 4.46 -10.37 -6.62
CA ASP A 93 5.21 -10.75 -7.81
C ASP A 93 6.68 -10.88 -7.38
N ALA A 94 7.14 -12.12 -7.25
CA ALA A 94 8.56 -12.41 -7.12
C ALA A 94 9.10 -12.55 -8.54
N VAL A 95 9.74 -11.48 -9.02
CA VAL A 95 10.41 -11.51 -10.32
C VAL A 95 11.67 -12.33 -10.13
N ASP A 96 11.54 -13.65 -10.27
CA ASP A 96 12.64 -14.53 -10.61
C ASP A 96 12.87 -14.40 -12.12
N GLU A 97 13.76 -13.47 -12.47
CA GLU A 97 14.62 -13.60 -13.65
C GLU A 97 15.95 -14.23 -13.26
#